data_AF-A0AAX4HTM5-F1
#
_entry.id   AF-A0AAX4HTM5-F1
#
_cell.length_a   1.000
_cell.length_b   1.000
_cell.length_c   1.000
_cell.angle_alpha   90.00
_cell.angle_beta   90.00
_cell.angle_gamma   90.00
#
_symmetry.space_group_name_H-M   'P 1'
#
loop_
_entity.id
_entity.type
_entity.pdbx_description
1 polymer ?
#
loop_
_entity_poly.entity_id
_entity_poly.type
_entity_poly.pdbx_seq_one_letter_code
_entity_poly.pdbx_strand_id
1 'polypeptide(L)'
;MNKLKVVLFFLGLISMGTLWSAPGLVIQNPNNIRINAAELNHHYKIAHDLFTREIGPLNVPLTIAIAPRDCVRTGFNFVSNQVVFCSNEKVINYGLDSVDVIYHEMFHAFLCNYSRNLCGNNMRVDVHEGLADYFAYLINPDAYFGENFYQGFGYIREYRTALRAGLVQGDHERGNAYASSFIQSRTSLRNALRLFSAPPQKEEVDDVVTGIEKSKLNRYRLKPNEIIGIEFKFAREAQVDRVVWKLPNGILVQELSPKTFRLKASQEIPASKAFAVFLSKNGAQLGSRTYYFGAKFN
;
A
#
# COMPACT_ATOMS: atom_id res chain seq x y z
N MET A 1 29.77 -49.27 62.70
CA MET A 1 28.93 -49.65 61.54
C MET A 1 27.93 -48.52 61.28
N ASN A 2 28.30 -47.55 60.45
CA ASN A 2 27.42 -46.44 60.06
C ASN A 2 27.01 -46.63 58.60
N LYS A 3 25.70 -46.84 58.35
CA LYS A 3 25.13 -46.91 57.01
C LYS A 3 24.86 -45.49 56.50
N LEU A 4 25.68 -45.06 55.55
CA LEU A 4 25.50 -43.83 54.78
C LEU A 4 24.30 -44.02 53.82
N LYS A 5 23.21 -43.26 54.01
CA LYS A 5 22.12 -43.14 53.03
C LYS A 5 22.49 -42.04 52.04
N VAL A 6 22.76 -42.42 50.79
CA VAL A 6 22.89 -41.48 49.68
C VAL A 6 21.48 -41.09 49.24
N VAL A 7 21.12 -39.82 49.41
CA VAL A 7 19.92 -39.21 48.84
C VAL A 7 20.34 -38.51 47.55
N LEU A 8 19.95 -39.07 46.40
CA LEU A 8 20.07 -38.40 45.10
C LEU A 8 18.98 -37.31 45.01
N PHE A 9 19.40 -36.05 45.00
CA PHE A 9 18.57 -34.93 44.58
C PHE A 9 18.62 -34.84 43.04
N PHE A 10 17.54 -35.23 42.37
CA PHE A 10 17.31 -34.84 40.97
C PHE A 10 16.74 -33.43 40.96
N LEU A 11 17.58 -32.45 40.63
CA LEU A 11 17.16 -31.11 40.22
C LEU A 11 16.53 -31.22 38.81
N GLY A 12 15.23 -31.52 38.77
CA GLY A 12 14.42 -31.32 37.57
C GLY A 12 14.10 -29.83 37.43
N LEU A 13 14.98 -29.09 36.73
CA LEU A 13 14.63 -27.79 36.16
C LEU A 13 13.58 -28.03 35.06
N ILE A 14 12.31 -28.05 35.44
CA ILE A 14 11.21 -27.92 34.49
C ILE A 14 11.22 -26.46 34.06
N SER A 15 11.77 -26.19 32.87
CA SER A 15 11.50 -24.94 32.18
C SER A 15 9.99 -24.89 31.94
N MET A 16 9.28 -24.07 32.73
CA MET A 16 7.92 -23.66 32.40
C MET A 16 7.97 -22.78 31.16
N GLY A 17 8.10 -23.43 30.00
CA GLY A 17 7.70 -22.84 28.74
C GLY A 17 6.20 -22.66 28.80
N THR A 18 5.75 -21.44 29.09
CA THR A 18 4.39 -21.03 28.80
C THR A 18 4.16 -21.29 27.31
N LEU A 19 3.40 -22.35 27.00
CA LEU A 19 2.80 -22.53 25.68
C LEU A 19 1.77 -21.41 25.53
N TRP A 20 2.23 -20.26 25.04
CA TRP A 20 1.34 -19.22 24.55
C TRP A 20 0.56 -19.85 23.40
N SER A 21 -0.70 -20.21 23.67
CA SER A 21 -1.62 -20.54 22.59
C SER A 21 -1.72 -19.30 21.70
N ALA A 22 -1.43 -19.48 20.41
CA ALA A 22 -1.57 -18.38 19.45
C ALA A 22 -2.98 -17.79 19.59
N PRO A 23 -3.15 -16.46 19.53
CA PRO A 23 -4.49 -15.87 19.44
C PRO A 23 -5.26 -16.55 18.31
N GLY A 24 -6.57 -16.73 18.48
CA GLY A 24 -7.39 -17.46 17.51
C GLY A 24 -7.73 -16.64 16.26
N LEU A 25 -8.30 -17.32 15.26
CA LEU A 25 -9.05 -16.71 14.16
C LEU A 25 -10.55 -16.81 14.44
N VAL A 26 -11.26 -15.70 14.35
CA VAL A 26 -12.73 -15.63 14.43
C VAL A 26 -13.29 -15.28 13.05
N ILE A 27 -14.11 -16.15 12.47
CA ILE A 27 -14.77 -15.90 11.19
C ILE A 27 -16.25 -15.57 11.45
N GLN A 28 -16.68 -14.38 11.02
CA GLN A 28 -18.06 -13.94 11.03
C GLN A 28 -18.63 -14.05 9.62
N ASN A 29 -19.66 -14.88 9.45
CA ASN A 29 -20.31 -15.14 8.17
C ASN A 29 -21.84 -15.00 8.32
N PRO A 30 -22.35 -13.77 8.53
CA PRO A 30 -23.75 -13.54 8.90
C PRO A 30 -24.76 -13.97 7.83
N ASN A 31 -24.31 -14.13 6.59
CA ASN A 31 -25.15 -14.54 5.46
C ASN A 31 -24.99 -16.02 5.08
N ASN A 32 -24.28 -16.82 5.91
CA ASN A 32 -24.06 -18.26 5.69
C ASN A 32 -23.51 -18.59 4.28
N ILE A 33 -22.65 -17.72 3.76
CA ILE A 33 -22.02 -17.92 2.46
C ILE A 33 -21.12 -19.16 2.54
N ARG A 34 -21.14 -19.99 1.49
CA ARG A 34 -20.22 -21.13 1.44
C ARG A 34 -18.79 -20.63 1.31
N ILE A 35 -17.98 -20.87 2.33
CA ILE A 35 -16.57 -20.49 2.38
C ILE A 35 -15.72 -21.72 2.69
N ASN A 36 -14.47 -21.71 2.23
CA ASN A 36 -13.49 -22.70 2.67
C ASN A 36 -12.80 -22.23 3.96
N ALA A 37 -13.46 -22.41 5.10
CA ALA A 37 -12.94 -21.96 6.39
C ALA A 37 -11.58 -22.61 6.75
N ALA A 38 -11.33 -23.84 6.27
CA ALA A 38 -10.06 -24.53 6.49
C ALA A 38 -8.90 -23.84 5.74
N GLU A 39 -9.13 -23.42 4.51
CA GLU A 39 -8.18 -22.66 3.70
C GLU A 39 -7.92 -21.27 4.29
N LEU A 40 -8.96 -20.54 4.69
CA LEU A 40 -8.76 -19.25 5.35
C LEU A 40 -7.97 -19.37 6.66
N ASN A 41 -8.22 -20.43 7.44
CA ASN A 41 -7.44 -20.74 8.64
C ASN A 41 -5.99 -21.15 8.32
N HIS A 42 -5.76 -21.80 7.19
CA HIS A 42 -4.41 -22.11 6.71
C HIS A 42 -3.64 -20.83 6.36
N HIS A 43 -4.24 -19.91 5.61
CA HIS A 43 -3.65 -18.60 5.33
C HIS A 43 -3.37 -17.81 6.60
N TYR A 44 -4.32 -17.79 7.54
CA TYR A 44 -4.14 -17.15 8.84
C TYR A 44 -2.90 -17.67 9.58
N LYS A 45 -2.72 -18.99 9.68
CA LYS A 45 -1.57 -19.59 10.38
C LYS A 45 -0.25 -19.18 9.74
N ILE A 46 -0.14 -19.26 8.41
CA ILE A 46 1.08 -18.85 7.69
C ILE A 46 1.42 -17.39 7.96
N ALA A 47 0.42 -16.51 7.84
CA ALA A 47 0.59 -15.07 8.04
C ALA A 47 0.95 -14.76 9.51
N HIS A 48 0.24 -15.37 10.45
CA HIS A 48 0.49 -15.24 11.89
C HIS A 48 1.91 -15.67 12.26
N ASP A 49 2.39 -16.79 11.71
CA ASP A 49 3.72 -17.33 11.99
C ASP A 49 4.82 -16.41 11.44
N LEU A 50 4.68 -15.91 10.21
CA LEU A 50 5.60 -14.91 9.66
C LEU A 50 5.60 -13.64 10.51
N PHE A 51 4.42 -13.10 10.83
CA PHE A 51 4.29 -11.88 11.62
C PHE A 51 4.93 -12.02 13.01
N THR A 52 4.63 -13.13 13.70
CA THR A 52 5.16 -13.41 15.04
C THR A 52 6.68 -13.53 15.04
N ARG A 53 7.24 -14.20 14.03
CA ARG A 53 8.69 -14.35 13.88
C ARG A 53 9.39 -13.02 13.59
N GLU A 54 8.85 -12.24 12.66
CA GLU A 54 9.50 -11.01 12.19
C GLU A 54 9.25 -9.82 13.13
N ILE A 55 8.02 -9.63 13.60
CA ILE A 55 7.61 -8.45 14.36
C ILE A 55 7.49 -8.78 15.85
N GLY A 56 6.60 -9.70 16.21
CA GLY A 56 6.39 -10.11 17.59
C GLY A 56 5.02 -10.74 17.84
N PRO A 57 4.80 -11.28 19.05
CA PRO A 57 3.58 -12.02 19.37
C PRO A 57 2.35 -11.10 19.36
N LEU A 58 1.22 -11.67 18.95
CA LEU A 58 -0.08 -11.05 19.01
C LEU A 58 -0.83 -11.51 20.26
N ASN A 59 -1.56 -10.61 20.90
CA ASN A 59 -2.35 -10.90 22.11
C ASN A 59 -3.86 -10.86 21.87
N VAL A 60 -4.28 -10.56 20.64
CA VAL A 60 -5.69 -10.35 20.28
C VAL A 60 -6.01 -11.25 19.07
N PRO A 61 -7.13 -12.02 19.13
CA PRO A 61 -7.63 -12.78 17.99
C PRO A 61 -7.85 -11.90 16.75
N LEU A 62 -7.63 -12.47 15.57
CA LEU A 62 -8.02 -11.83 14.32
C LEU A 62 -9.51 -12.09 14.06
N THR A 63 -10.28 -11.05 13.77
CA THR A 63 -11.65 -11.18 13.28
C THR A 63 -11.71 -10.93 11.78
N ILE A 64 -12.32 -11.85 11.04
CA ILE A 64 -12.62 -11.72 9.61
C ILE A 64 -14.14 -11.79 9.41
N ALA A 65 -14.72 -10.74 8.82
CA ALA A 65 -16.12 -10.68 8.44
C ALA A 65 -16.30 -10.88 6.94
N ILE A 66 -17.16 -11.82 6.55
CA ILE A 66 -17.41 -12.17 5.14
C ILE A 66 -18.80 -11.71 4.75
N ALA A 67 -18.84 -10.84 3.75
CA ALA A 67 -20.01 -10.15 3.20
C ALA A 67 -21.01 -9.67 4.26
N PRO A 68 -20.61 -8.83 5.24
CA PRO A 68 -21.58 -8.20 6.12
C PRO A 68 -22.56 -7.33 5.32
N ARG A 69 -23.77 -7.09 5.87
CA ARG A 69 -24.86 -6.41 5.14
C ARG A 69 -24.52 -5.00 4.67
N ASP A 70 -23.73 -4.26 5.45
CA ASP A 70 -23.39 -2.85 5.19
C ASP A 70 -21.94 -2.67 4.69
N CYS A 71 -21.49 -3.61 3.86
CA CYS A 71 -20.11 -3.67 3.40
C CYS A 71 -19.87 -2.86 2.12
N VAL A 72 -19.07 -1.80 2.20
CA VAL A 72 -18.77 -0.94 1.04
C VAL A 72 -17.50 -1.36 0.30
N ARG A 73 -16.45 -1.76 1.05
CA ARG A 73 -15.14 -2.10 0.47
C ARG A 73 -14.43 -3.20 1.27
N THR A 74 -13.85 -4.17 0.56
CA THR A 74 -12.90 -5.11 1.16
C THR A 74 -11.73 -4.32 1.76
N GLY A 75 -11.33 -4.68 2.97
CA GLY A 75 -10.33 -3.93 3.71
C GLY A 75 -10.34 -4.23 5.20
N PHE A 76 -9.25 -3.86 5.87
CA PHE A 76 -9.22 -3.76 7.31
C PHE A 76 -9.98 -2.51 7.81
N ASN A 77 -10.90 -2.72 8.74
CA ASN A 77 -11.64 -1.65 9.42
C ASN A 77 -11.01 -1.36 10.78
N PHE A 78 -10.36 -0.19 10.89
CA PHE A 78 -9.69 0.26 12.10
C PHE A 78 -10.62 0.47 13.30
N VAL A 79 -11.90 0.81 13.07
CA VAL A 79 -12.87 1.10 14.13
C VAL A 79 -13.37 -0.19 14.77
N SER A 80 -13.77 -1.16 13.95
CA SER A 80 -14.24 -2.47 14.43
C SER A 80 -13.12 -3.50 14.60
N ASN A 81 -11.87 -3.14 14.26
CA ASN A 81 -10.68 -3.99 14.38
C ASN A 81 -10.86 -5.37 13.73
N GLN A 82 -11.38 -5.38 12.50
CA GLN A 82 -11.67 -6.60 11.76
C GLN A 82 -11.28 -6.43 10.29
N VAL A 83 -10.87 -7.53 9.67
CA VAL A 83 -10.76 -7.61 8.21
C VAL A 83 -12.14 -7.88 7.65
N VAL A 84 -12.51 -7.16 6.60
CA VAL A 84 -13.81 -7.31 5.96
C VAL A 84 -13.63 -7.66 4.49
N PHE A 85 -14.30 -8.73 4.04
CA PHE A 85 -14.40 -9.12 2.63
C PHE A 85 -15.82 -8.83 2.14
N CYS A 86 -16.00 -7.83 1.28
CA CYS A 86 -17.33 -7.39 0.86
C CYS A 86 -17.86 -8.16 -0.34
N SER A 87 -19.20 -8.26 -0.41
CA SER A 87 -19.89 -8.59 -1.65
C SER A 87 -19.85 -7.38 -2.57
N ASN A 88 -19.19 -7.50 -3.73
CA ASN A 88 -19.17 -6.47 -4.76
C ASN A 88 -19.21 -7.16 -6.12
N GLU A 89 -20.03 -6.65 -7.05
CA GLU A 89 -20.21 -7.22 -8.39
C GLU A 89 -18.88 -7.36 -9.16
N LYS A 90 -17.92 -6.48 -8.88
CA LYS A 90 -16.60 -6.46 -9.53
C LYS A 90 -15.59 -7.36 -8.84
N VAL A 91 -15.85 -7.81 -7.62
CA VAL A 91 -14.89 -8.57 -6.81
C VAL A 91 -15.21 -10.06 -6.93
N ILE A 92 -14.21 -10.84 -7.31
CA ILE A 92 -14.33 -12.30 -7.46
C ILE A 92 -14.36 -12.91 -6.06
N ASN A 93 -15.37 -13.74 -5.78
CA ASN A 93 -15.53 -14.48 -4.53
C ASN A 93 -15.24 -13.65 -3.26
N TYR A 94 -15.79 -12.43 -3.19
CA TYR A 94 -15.62 -11.49 -2.06
C TYR A 94 -14.16 -11.03 -1.82
N GLY A 95 -13.22 -11.43 -2.68
CA GLY A 95 -11.78 -11.21 -2.57
C GLY A 95 -11.02 -12.39 -1.97
N LEU A 96 -11.72 -13.48 -1.64
CA LEU A 96 -11.13 -14.66 -0.99
C LEU A 96 -10.32 -15.54 -1.96
N ASP A 97 -10.44 -15.33 -3.27
CA ASP A 97 -9.64 -16.03 -4.29
C ASP A 97 -8.28 -15.33 -4.54
N SER A 98 -8.06 -14.17 -3.93
CA SER A 98 -6.83 -13.40 -4.06
C SER A 98 -5.99 -13.53 -2.78
N VAL A 99 -5.01 -14.44 -2.83
CA VAL A 99 -4.17 -14.81 -1.69
C VAL A 99 -3.39 -13.60 -1.15
N ASP A 100 -2.87 -12.74 -2.02
CA ASP A 100 -2.11 -11.56 -1.59
C ASP A 100 -2.99 -10.54 -0.90
N VAL A 101 -4.24 -10.38 -1.36
CA VAL A 101 -5.21 -9.50 -0.69
C VAL A 101 -5.55 -10.05 0.69
N ILE A 102 -5.72 -11.37 0.83
CA ILE A 102 -5.93 -11.98 2.16
C ILE A 102 -4.78 -11.63 3.10
N TYR A 103 -3.53 -11.84 2.68
CA TYR A 103 -2.36 -11.55 3.50
C TYR A 103 -2.18 -10.06 3.78
N HIS A 104 -2.42 -9.20 2.79
CA HIS A 104 -2.38 -7.75 2.92
C HIS A 104 -3.34 -7.27 4.01
N GLU A 105 -4.61 -7.70 3.97
CA GLU A 105 -5.58 -7.24 4.95
C GLU A 105 -5.34 -7.82 6.35
N MET A 106 -4.88 -9.08 6.43
CA MET A 106 -4.43 -9.67 7.70
C MET A 106 -3.27 -8.88 8.31
N PHE A 107 -2.32 -8.41 7.50
CA PHE A 107 -1.19 -7.62 8.00
C PHE A 107 -1.64 -6.33 8.70
N HIS A 108 -2.60 -5.58 8.12
CA HIS A 108 -3.12 -4.36 8.76
C HIS A 108 -3.69 -4.67 10.14
N ALA A 109 -4.47 -5.74 10.26
CA ALA A 109 -5.04 -6.17 11.52
C ALA A 109 -3.97 -6.62 12.53
N PHE A 110 -2.97 -7.38 12.09
CA PHE A 110 -1.87 -7.81 12.94
C PHE A 110 -1.05 -6.63 13.45
N LEU A 111 -0.72 -5.68 12.58
CA LEU A 111 0.05 -4.49 12.96
C LEU A 111 -0.71 -3.66 14.00
N CYS A 112 -2.02 -3.47 13.80
CA CYS A 112 -2.89 -2.78 14.73
C CYS A 112 -3.04 -3.50 16.09
N ASN A 113 -3.15 -4.83 16.06
CA ASN A 113 -3.23 -5.65 17.28
C ASN A 113 -1.91 -5.71 18.04
N TYR A 114 -0.78 -5.60 17.34
CA TYR A 114 0.55 -5.54 17.94
C TYR A 114 0.80 -4.18 18.61
N SER A 115 0.46 -3.08 17.94
CA SER A 115 0.60 -1.74 18.50
C SER A 115 -0.42 -0.76 17.94
N ARG A 116 -1.25 -0.18 18.82
CA ARG A 116 -2.20 0.89 18.44
C ARG A 116 -1.54 2.16 17.90
N ASN A 117 -0.25 2.37 18.21
CA ASN A 117 0.51 3.50 17.66
C ASN A 117 0.89 3.29 16.19
N LEU A 118 0.83 2.05 15.71
CA LEU A 118 1.05 1.67 14.31
C LEU A 118 -0.28 1.41 13.59
N CYS A 119 -1.36 2.06 14.04
CA CYS A 119 -2.71 1.80 13.59
C CYS A 119 -3.44 3.11 13.24
N GLY A 120 -4.26 3.07 12.19
CA GLY A 120 -5.07 4.21 11.75
C GLY A 120 -4.24 5.44 11.40
N ASN A 121 -4.65 6.61 11.87
CA ASN A 121 -4.04 7.90 11.49
C ASN A 121 -2.65 8.14 12.11
N ASN A 122 -2.17 7.26 12.98
CA ASN A 122 -0.87 7.43 13.65
C ASN A 122 0.33 7.07 12.76
N MET A 123 0.08 6.33 11.68
CA MET A 123 1.08 5.99 10.67
C MET A 123 0.55 6.42 9.30
N ARG A 124 1.46 6.81 8.41
CA ARG A 124 1.10 7.29 7.07
C ARG A 124 0.51 6.14 6.25
N VAL A 125 -0.56 6.41 5.49
CA VAL A 125 -1.29 5.41 4.70
C VAL A 125 -0.38 4.69 3.71
N ASP A 126 0.47 5.43 2.99
CA ASP A 126 1.44 4.88 2.04
C ASP A 126 2.38 3.83 2.66
N VAL A 127 2.74 4.02 3.93
CA VAL A 127 3.60 3.10 4.65
C VAL A 127 2.86 1.81 5.00
N HIS A 128 1.63 1.94 5.50
CA HIS A 128 0.75 0.80 5.78
C HIS A 128 0.59 -0.08 4.55
N GLU A 129 0.21 0.54 3.43
CA GLU A 129 0.00 -0.14 2.15
C GLU A 129 1.28 -0.84 1.66
N GLY A 130 2.42 -0.14 1.71
CA GLY A 130 3.70 -0.71 1.27
C GLY A 130 4.20 -1.86 2.14
N LEU A 131 3.99 -1.81 3.46
CA LEU A 131 4.34 -2.90 4.36
C LEU A 131 3.40 -4.10 4.19
N ALA A 132 2.11 -3.86 3.99
CA ALA A 132 1.11 -4.91 3.76
C ALA A 132 1.38 -5.67 2.45
N ASP A 133 1.69 -4.95 1.37
CA ASP A 133 2.12 -5.54 0.10
C ASP A 133 3.38 -6.35 0.25
N TYR A 134 4.38 -5.78 0.93
CA TYR A 134 5.64 -6.46 1.13
C TYR A 134 5.49 -7.72 1.98
N PHE A 135 4.64 -7.67 3.00
CA PHE A 135 4.28 -8.83 3.82
C PHE A 135 3.61 -9.93 3.00
N ALA A 136 2.64 -9.56 2.15
CA ALA A 136 2.01 -10.52 1.24
C ALA A 136 3.04 -11.18 0.31
N TYR A 137 3.94 -10.40 -0.30
CA TYR A 137 5.02 -10.90 -1.16
C TYR A 137 5.97 -11.85 -0.42
N LEU A 138 6.29 -11.58 0.86
CA LEU A 138 7.16 -12.46 1.65
C LEU A 138 6.54 -13.85 1.88
N ILE A 139 5.21 -13.96 1.85
CA ILE A 139 4.50 -15.23 2.00
C ILE A 139 4.30 -15.89 0.63
N ASN A 140 3.84 -15.12 -0.36
CA ASN A 140 3.54 -15.58 -1.70
C ASN A 140 4.34 -14.77 -2.74
N PRO A 141 5.62 -15.12 -2.98
CA PRO A 141 6.47 -14.34 -3.87
C PRO A 141 6.18 -14.63 -5.35
N ASP A 142 5.68 -13.64 -6.05
CA ASP A 142 5.42 -13.67 -7.49
C ASP A 142 5.68 -12.30 -8.15
N ALA A 143 5.12 -12.07 -9.34
CA ALA A 143 5.32 -10.84 -10.11
C ALA A 143 4.25 -9.78 -9.83
N TYR A 144 3.03 -10.20 -9.49
CA TYR A 144 1.87 -9.32 -9.43
C TYR A 144 1.15 -9.46 -8.09
N PHE A 145 0.38 -8.44 -7.75
CA PHE A 145 -0.43 -8.39 -6.55
C PHE A 145 -1.89 -8.35 -6.95
N GLY A 146 -2.71 -9.15 -6.29
CA GLY A 146 -4.16 -9.06 -6.39
C GLY A 146 -4.74 -9.79 -7.60
N GLU A 147 -4.03 -10.81 -8.10
CA GLU A 147 -4.57 -11.80 -9.02
C GLU A 147 -5.88 -12.35 -8.46
N ASN A 148 -6.84 -12.59 -9.36
CA ASN A 148 -8.18 -13.09 -9.02
C ASN A 148 -8.96 -12.20 -8.03
N PHE A 149 -8.61 -10.92 -7.87
CA PHE A 149 -9.39 -10.01 -7.03
C PHE A 149 -10.55 -9.35 -7.78
N TYR A 150 -10.27 -8.70 -8.92
CA TYR A 150 -11.28 -8.00 -9.72
C TYR A 150 -11.62 -8.75 -11.02
N GLN A 151 -12.90 -8.75 -11.38
CA GLN A 151 -13.36 -9.22 -12.69
C GLN A 151 -12.80 -8.33 -13.82
N GLY A 152 -12.25 -8.96 -14.86
CA GLY A 152 -11.72 -8.25 -16.03
C GLY A 152 -10.34 -7.62 -15.85
N PHE A 153 -9.69 -7.81 -14.70
CA PHE A 153 -8.31 -7.41 -14.46
C PHE A 153 -7.45 -8.64 -14.16
N GLY A 154 -6.27 -8.74 -14.79
CA GLY A 154 -5.34 -9.83 -14.50
C GLY A 154 -4.71 -9.73 -13.11
N TYR A 155 -4.44 -8.50 -12.67
CA TYR A 155 -3.84 -8.16 -11.39
C TYR A 155 -4.12 -6.69 -11.04
N ILE A 156 -3.86 -6.27 -9.80
CA ILE A 156 -4.03 -4.88 -9.34
C ILE A 156 -2.75 -4.07 -9.56
N ARG A 157 -1.57 -4.63 -9.26
CA ARG A 157 -0.27 -3.98 -9.48
C ARG A 157 0.88 -4.97 -9.60
N GLU A 158 2.00 -4.54 -10.18
CA GLU A 158 3.27 -5.28 -10.16
C GLU A 158 4.04 -4.96 -8.88
N TYR A 159 4.59 -6.00 -8.23
CA TYR A 159 5.41 -5.84 -7.03
C TYR A 159 6.74 -5.13 -7.30
N ARG A 160 7.35 -5.42 -8.45
CA ARG A 160 8.64 -4.84 -8.85
C ARG A 160 8.40 -3.73 -9.83
N THR A 161 8.55 -2.50 -9.36
CA THR A 161 8.33 -1.30 -10.17
C THR A 161 9.54 -0.37 -10.16
N ALA A 162 9.69 0.41 -11.23
CA ALA A 162 10.64 1.51 -11.33
C ALA A 162 10.15 2.80 -10.63
N LEU A 163 8.91 2.80 -10.10
CA LEU A 163 8.37 3.92 -9.36
C LEU A 163 9.25 4.25 -8.14
N ARG A 164 9.40 5.54 -7.89
CA ARG A 164 10.13 6.09 -6.75
C ARG A 164 9.14 6.79 -5.83
N ALA A 165 9.17 6.43 -4.55
CA ALA A 165 8.19 6.90 -3.57
C ALA A 165 8.07 8.43 -3.48
N GLY A 166 9.17 9.17 -3.68
CA GLY A 166 9.16 10.64 -3.66
C GLY A 166 8.62 11.30 -4.95
N LEU A 167 8.57 10.54 -6.06
CA LEU A 167 8.15 11.02 -7.37
C LEU A 167 6.70 10.66 -7.72
N VAL A 168 6.02 9.85 -6.90
CA VAL A 168 4.60 9.54 -7.03
C VAL A 168 3.74 10.42 -6.12
N GLN A 169 2.46 10.54 -6.43
CA GLN A 169 1.53 11.37 -5.64
C GLN A 169 0.57 10.52 -4.80
N GLY A 170 0.07 9.40 -5.31
CA GLY A 170 -0.91 8.57 -4.59
C GLY A 170 -0.30 7.70 -3.49
N ASP A 171 -1.03 7.48 -2.40
CA ASP A 171 -0.56 6.68 -1.27
C ASP A 171 -0.31 5.22 -1.67
N HIS A 172 -1.21 4.61 -2.46
CA HIS A 172 -1.02 3.23 -2.93
C HIS A 172 0.16 3.09 -3.91
N GLU A 173 0.36 4.05 -4.82
CA GLU A 173 1.53 4.06 -5.73
C GLU A 173 2.84 4.17 -4.94
N ARG A 174 2.81 4.98 -3.87
CA ARG A 174 3.94 5.18 -2.98
C ARG A 174 4.21 3.95 -2.12
N GLY A 175 3.16 3.30 -1.62
CA GLY A 175 3.23 2.00 -0.98
C GLY A 175 3.88 0.95 -1.87
N ASN A 176 3.45 0.86 -3.14
CA ASN A 176 4.05 -0.07 -4.09
C ASN A 176 5.54 0.21 -4.35
N ALA A 177 5.93 1.49 -4.45
CA ALA A 177 7.33 1.86 -4.58
C ALA A 177 8.18 1.44 -3.36
N TYR A 178 7.63 1.54 -2.14
CA TYR A 178 8.30 1.03 -0.95
C TYR A 178 8.43 -0.49 -0.97
N ALA A 179 7.33 -1.20 -1.27
CA ALA A 179 7.33 -2.66 -1.36
C ALA A 179 8.40 -3.14 -2.36
N SER A 180 8.41 -2.58 -3.56
CA SER A 180 9.44 -2.83 -4.58
C SER A 180 10.86 -2.60 -4.04
N SER A 181 11.10 -1.50 -3.33
CA SER A 181 12.41 -1.21 -2.72
C SER A 181 12.82 -2.24 -1.67
N PHE A 182 11.89 -2.71 -0.82
CA PHE A 182 12.19 -3.74 0.18
C PHE A 182 12.47 -5.09 -0.45
N ILE A 183 11.71 -5.46 -1.50
CA ILE A 183 11.91 -6.67 -2.28
C ILE A 183 13.30 -6.67 -2.94
N GLN A 184 13.69 -5.56 -3.56
CA GLN A 184 14.99 -5.42 -4.24
C GLN A 184 16.16 -5.49 -3.26
N SER A 185 16.03 -4.82 -2.11
CA SER A 185 17.06 -4.79 -1.07
C SER A 185 17.07 -6.03 -0.17
N ARG A 186 16.07 -6.93 -0.29
CA ARG A 186 15.89 -8.11 0.57
C ARG A 186 15.83 -7.72 2.06
N THR A 187 15.14 -6.64 2.37
CA THR A 187 15.05 -6.10 3.73
C THR A 187 14.13 -6.96 4.60
N SER A 188 14.55 -7.44 5.77
CA SER A 188 13.63 -8.14 6.69
C SER A 188 12.43 -7.27 7.07
N LEU A 189 11.25 -7.84 7.32
CA LEU A 189 10.04 -7.07 7.63
C LEU A 189 10.23 -6.18 8.87
N ARG A 190 10.93 -6.65 9.90
CA ARG A 190 11.28 -5.86 11.09
C ARG A 190 12.05 -4.58 10.74
N ASN A 191 13.05 -4.72 9.88
CA ASN A 191 13.86 -3.59 9.43
C ASN A 191 13.05 -2.65 8.54
N ALA A 192 12.19 -3.17 7.66
CA ALA A 192 11.28 -2.35 6.86
C ALA A 192 10.38 -1.49 7.75
N LEU A 193 9.76 -2.09 8.78
CA LEU A 193 8.95 -1.36 9.76
C LEU A 193 9.76 -0.26 10.48
N ARG A 194 10.98 -0.56 10.91
CA ARG A 194 11.87 0.41 11.58
C ARG A 194 12.30 1.56 10.68
N LEU A 195 12.49 1.32 9.38
CA LEU A 195 12.89 2.37 8.43
C LEU A 195 11.85 3.49 8.31
N PHE A 196 10.58 3.20 8.59
CA PHE A 196 9.52 4.22 8.61
C PHE A 196 9.37 4.95 9.94
N SER A 197 10.09 4.51 10.98
CA SER A 197 10.30 5.33 12.18
C SER A 197 11.33 6.43 11.93
N ALA A 198 12.10 6.36 10.83
CA ALA A 198 12.98 7.42 10.36
C ALA A 198 12.28 8.27 9.28
N PRO A 199 12.54 9.59 9.22
CA PRO A 199 11.97 10.43 8.18
C PRO A 199 12.42 9.91 6.79
N PRO A 200 11.50 9.79 5.81
CA PRO A 200 11.84 9.26 4.50
C PRO A 200 12.93 10.12 3.84
N GLN A 201 13.86 9.48 3.14
CA GLN A 201 14.80 10.22 2.29
C GLN A 201 14.00 10.95 1.21
N LYS A 202 14.07 12.28 1.21
CA LYS A 202 13.35 13.17 0.30
C LYS A 202 13.87 13.05 -1.13
N GLU A 203 13.32 12.14 -1.92
CA GLU A 203 13.30 12.29 -3.39
C GLU A 203 12.12 13.19 -3.78
N GLU A 204 12.13 14.45 -3.31
CA GLU A 204 11.02 15.38 -3.56
C GLU A 204 11.11 16.00 -4.96
N VAL A 205 9.94 16.18 -5.58
CA VAL A 205 9.75 17.02 -6.76
C VAL A 205 8.84 18.18 -6.39
N ASP A 206 9.33 19.39 -6.66
CA ASP A 206 8.57 20.63 -6.59
C ASP A 206 8.19 21.07 -8.00
N ASP A 207 7.02 21.67 -8.12
CA ASP A 207 6.49 22.20 -9.36
C ASP A 207 6.27 23.70 -9.24
N VAL A 208 6.97 24.47 -10.08
CA VAL A 208 6.79 25.91 -10.15
C VAL A 208 5.73 26.21 -11.19
N VAL A 209 4.65 26.83 -10.74
CA VAL A 209 3.52 27.21 -11.60
C VAL A 209 3.54 28.71 -11.83
N THR A 210 3.44 29.12 -13.10
CA THR A 210 3.46 30.52 -13.53
C THR A 210 2.29 30.84 -14.44
N GLY A 211 1.93 32.12 -14.54
CA GLY A 211 0.80 32.61 -15.36
C GLY A 211 -0.54 32.59 -14.62
N ILE A 212 -0.66 31.76 -13.59
CA ILE A 212 -1.80 31.69 -12.67
C ILE A 212 -1.33 31.37 -11.24
N GLU A 213 -2.18 31.58 -10.25
CA GLU A 213 -1.89 31.26 -8.84
C GLU A 213 -1.75 29.74 -8.63
N LYS A 214 -0.74 29.31 -7.86
CA LYS A 214 -0.51 27.89 -7.56
C LYS A 214 -1.63 27.34 -6.67
N SER A 215 -2.37 26.38 -7.20
CA SER A 215 -3.40 25.64 -6.46
C SER A 215 -2.77 24.60 -5.54
N LYS A 216 -3.22 24.53 -4.27
CA LYS A 216 -2.79 23.47 -3.32
C LYS A 216 -3.19 22.06 -3.77
N LEU A 217 -4.24 21.96 -4.59
CA LEU A 217 -4.79 20.69 -5.06
C LEU A 217 -4.44 20.43 -6.54
N ASN A 218 -3.55 21.24 -7.14
CA ASN A 218 -3.24 21.23 -8.56
C ASN A 218 -4.49 21.31 -9.46
N ARG A 219 -5.50 22.08 -9.02
CA ARG A 219 -6.74 22.33 -9.76
C ARG A 219 -6.68 23.73 -10.36
N TYR A 220 -6.75 23.81 -11.67
CA TYR A 220 -6.56 25.05 -12.41
C TYR A 220 -7.72 25.29 -13.37
N ARG A 221 -8.35 26.45 -13.22
CA ARG A 221 -9.34 26.93 -14.18
C ARG A 221 -8.60 27.59 -15.33
N LEU A 222 -8.50 26.89 -16.46
CA LEU A 222 -7.89 27.42 -17.67
C LEU A 222 -8.97 27.93 -18.61
N LYS A 223 -9.01 29.23 -18.86
CA LYS A 223 -9.83 29.81 -19.92
C LYS A 223 -9.21 29.52 -21.30
N PRO A 224 -10.00 29.56 -22.39
CA PRO A 224 -9.44 29.47 -23.74
C PRO A 224 -8.33 30.51 -23.94
N ASN A 225 -7.20 30.07 -24.51
CA ASN A 225 -5.99 30.87 -24.75
C ASN A 225 -5.23 31.37 -23.50
N GLU A 226 -5.69 31.08 -22.29
CA GLU A 226 -4.90 31.31 -21.07
C GLU A 226 -3.75 30.32 -21.01
N ILE A 227 -2.56 30.80 -20.70
CA ILE A 227 -1.33 29.99 -20.66
C ILE A 227 -0.92 29.80 -19.20
N ILE A 228 -0.75 28.53 -18.82
CA ILE A 228 -0.09 28.13 -17.58
C ILE A 228 1.31 27.62 -17.91
N GLY A 229 2.32 28.12 -17.20
CA GLY A 229 3.66 27.54 -17.22
C GLY A 229 3.85 26.59 -16.05
N ILE A 230 4.45 25.41 -16.29
CA ILE A 230 4.78 24.43 -15.26
C ILE A 230 6.23 24.00 -15.45
N GLU A 231 7.04 24.16 -14.41
CA GLU A 231 8.44 23.72 -14.34
C GLU A 231 8.61 22.71 -13.20
N PHE A 232 9.22 21.56 -13.47
CA PHE A 232 9.50 20.55 -12.46
C PHE A 232 10.96 20.62 -11.99
N LYS A 233 11.14 20.79 -10.67
CA LYS A 233 12.43 20.81 -9.98
C LYS A 233 12.57 19.54 -9.15
N PHE A 234 13.62 18.78 -9.42
CA PHE A 234 13.85 17.49 -8.77
C PHE A 234 15.05 17.61 -7.82
N ALA A 235 14.91 17.12 -6.58
CA ALA A 235 16.02 17.08 -5.63
C ALA A 235 17.24 16.28 -6.16
N ARG A 236 16.99 15.29 -7.04
CA ARG A 236 18.01 14.48 -7.71
C ARG A 236 17.79 14.52 -9.22
N GLU A 237 18.21 15.61 -9.86
CA GLU A 237 17.94 15.85 -11.29
C GLU A 237 18.38 14.73 -12.23
N ALA A 238 19.49 14.04 -11.93
CA ALA A 238 20.08 13.02 -12.78
C ALA A 238 19.20 11.76 -12.96
N GLN A 239 18.18 11.57 -12.13
CA GLN A 239 17.31 10.40 -12.18
C GLN A 239 16.15 10.58 -13.17
N VAL A 240 15.61 11.79 -13.31
CA VAL A 240 14.51 12.10 -14.23
C VAL A 240 15.07 12.75 -15.47
N ASP A 241 14.91 12.07 -16.60
CA ASP A 241 15.39 12.53 -17.90
C ASP A 241 14.42 13.54 -18.53
N ARG A 242 13.15 13.16 -18.61
CA ARG A 242 12.10 13.98 -19.22
C ARG A 242 10.74 13.78 -18.55
N VAL A 243 9.85 14.73 -18.76
CA VAL A 243 8.44 14.67 -18.37
C VAL A 243 7.58 14.54 -19.62
N VAL A 244 6.60 13.63 -19.59
CA VAL A 244 5.62 13.44 -20.67
C VAL A 244 4.22 13.67 -20.12
N TRP A 245 3.38 14.37 -20.89
CA TRP A 245 2.02 14.68 -20.47
C TRP A 245 0.99 13.70 -21.05
N LYS A 246 0.13 13.16 -20.19
CA LYS A 246 -1.15 12.54 -20.58
C LYS A 246 -2.25 13.57 -20.34
N LEU A 247 -2.75 14.18 -21.41
CA LEU A 247 -3.66 15.32 -21.36
C LEU A 247 -5.07 14.94 -21.82
N PRO A 248 -6.10 15.61 -21.28
CA PRO A 248 -7.44 15.53 -21.85
C PRO A 248 -7.51 16.27 -23.19
N ASN A 249 -8.49 15.89 -24.01
CA ASN A 249 -8.77 16.56 -25.28
C ASN A 249 -9.00 18.07 -25.07
N GLY A 250 -8.39 18.90 -25.90
CA GLY A 250 -8.52 20.36 -25.85
C GLY A 250 -7.46 21.08 -24.99
N ILE A 251 -6.56 20.36 -24.32
CA ILE A 251 -5.35 20.96 -23.74
C ILE A 251 -4.17 20.75 -24.70
N LEU A 252 -3.54 21.85 -25.06
CA LEU A 252 -2.33 21.88 -25.87
C LEU A 252 -1.12 22.08 -24.96
N VAL A 253 -0.05 21.35 -25.21
CA VAL A 253 1.23 21.48 -24.50
C VAL A 253 2.32 21.92 -25.47
N GLN A 254 3.09 22.91 -25.04
CA GLN A 254 4.35 23.30 -25.66
C GLN A 254 5.47 22.94 -24.68
N GLU A 255 6.33 22.01 -25.08
CA GLU A 255 7.56 21.69 -24.36
C GLU A 255 8.59 22.79 -24.64
N LEU A 256 9.06 23.45 -23.59
CA LEU A 256 10.14 24.45 -23.67
C LEU A 256 11.50 23.83 -23.34
N SER A 257 11.49 22.86 -22.43
CA SER A 257 12.61 22.00 -22.06
C SER A 257 12.05 20.65 -21.58
N PRO A 258 12.87 19.61 -21.39
CA PRO A 258 12.41 18.31 -20.90
C PRO A 258 11.64 18.34 -19.56
N LYS A 259 11.73 19.44 -18.81
CA LYS A 259 11.11 19.64 -17.48
C LYS A 259 10.32 20.95 -17.37
N THR A 260 10.16 21.71 -18.45
CA THR A 260 9.48 23.02 -18.46
C THR A 260 8.47 23.08 -19.60
N PHE A 261 7.23 23.43 -19.28
CA PHE A 261 6.09 23.34 -20.20
C PHE A 261 5.23 24.58 -20.13
N ARG A 262 4.58 24.90 -21.26
CA ARG A 262 3.43 25.79 -21.31
C ARG A 262 2.22 25.00 -21.77
N LEU A 263 1.13 25.08 -21.01
CA LEU A 263 -0.13 24.47 -21.37
C LEU A 263 -1.16 25.55 -21.65
N LYS A 264 -2.05 25.32 -22.61
CA LYS A 264 -3.19 26.19 -22.90
C LYS A 264 -4.41 25.39 -23.29
N ALA A 265 -5.58 25.88 -22.94
CA ALA A 265 -6.84 25.31 -23.43
C ALA A 265 -7.16 25.88 -24.82
N SER A 266 -7.39 25.03 -25.82
CA SER A 266 -7.81 25.46 -27.17
C SER A 266 -9.29 25.83 -27.22
N GLN A 267 -10.06 25.38 -26.24
CA GLN A 267 -11.49 25.61 -26.08
C GLN A 267 -11.85 25.49 -24.60
N GLU A 268 -13.09 25.79 -24.24
CA GLU A 268 -13.57 25.49 -22.89
C GLU A 268 -13.62 23.97 -22.69
N ILE A 269 -13.04 23.49 -21.59
CA ILE A 269 -12.99 22.06 -21.26
C ILE A 269 -13.68 21.78 -19.91
N PRO A 270 -14.38 20.64 -19.78
CA PRO A 270 -14.88 20.19 -18.49
C PRO A 270 -13.72 19.88 -17.53
N ALA A 271 -13.98 19.86 -16.22
CA ALA A 271 -12.99 19.42 -15.25
C ALA A 271 -12.47 18.03 -15.62
N SER A 272 -11.20 17.98 -15.97
CA SER A 272 -10.55 16.81 -16.53
C SER A 272 -9.20 16.59 -15.87
N LYS A 273 -8.87 15.32 -15.66
CA LYS A 273 -7.61 14.90 -15.06
C LYS A 273 -6.51 14.84 -16.11
N ALA A 274 -5.33 15.31 -15.74
CA ALA A 274 -4.10 15.24 -16.53
C ALA A 274 -2.96 14.67 -15.67
N PHE A 275 -1.98 14.06 -16.32
CA PHE A 275 -0.82 13.50 -15.64
C PHE A 275 0.47 13.99 -16.29
N ALA A 276 1.38 14.52 -15.47
CA ALA A 276 2.77 14.70 -15.82
C ALA A 276 3.54 13.45 -15.38
N VAL A 277 4.00 12.65 -16.33
CA VAL A 277 4.67 11.36 -16.10
C VAL A 277 6.18 11.57 -16.17
N PHE A 278 6.89 11.15 -15.12
CA PHE A 278 8.35 11.30 -15.02
C PHE A 278 9.03 10.05 -15.56
N LEU A 279 9.89 10.23 -16.56
CA LEU A 279 10.58 9.13 -17.22
C LEU A 279 12.08 9.18 -16.95
N SER A 280 12.68 8.01 -16.83
CA SER A 280 14.13 7.84 -16.84
C SER A 280 14.69 7.77 -18.27
N LYS A 281 16.02 7.76 -18.42
CA LYS A 281 16.73 7.70 -19.71
C LYS A 281 16.35 6.49 -20.58
N ASN A 282 15.97 5.37 -19.98
CA ASN A 282 15.56 4.16 -20.71
C ASN A 282 14.04 4.11 -20.96
N GLY A 283 13.30 5.18 -20.65
CA GLY A 283 11.86 5.25 -20.81
C GLY A 283 11.04 4.66 -19.66
N ALA A 284 11.66 4.09 -18.61
CA ALA A 284 10.91 3.58 -17.48
C ALA A 284 10.22 4.72 -16.70
N GLN A 285 8.96 4.50 -16.32
CA GLN A 285 8.18 5.44 -15.52
C GLN A 285 8.66 5.42 -14.06
N LEU A 286 9.12 6.58 -13.58
CA LEU A 286 9.61 6.77 -12.23
C LEU A 286 8.56 7.34 -11.28
N GLY A 287 7.53 8.00 -11.80
CA GLY A 287 6.50 8.64 -11.00
C GLY A 287 5.55 9.48 -11.84
N SER A 288 4.64 10.17 -11.16
CA SER A 288 3.77 11.14 -11.82
C SER A 288 3.24 12.22 -10.87
N ARG A 289 2.79 13.34 -11.46
CA ARG A 289 1.97 14.36 -10.80
C ARG A 289 0.64 14.49 -11.50
N THR A 290 -0.42 14.53 -10.70
CA THR A 290 -1.78 14.74 -11.16
C THR A 290 -2.09 16.24 -11.16
N TYR A 291 -2.71 16.67 -12.25
CA TYR A 291 -3.29 17.99 -12.43
C TYR A 291 -4.76 17.85 -12.81
N TYR A 292 -5.56 18.86 -12.48
CA TYR A 292 -6.93 18.97 -12.94
C TYR A 292 -7.12 20.30 -13.65
N PHE A 293 -7.64 20.26 -14.87
CA PHE A 293 -7.88 21.44 -15.70
C PHE A 293 -9.36 21.56 -16.03
N GLY A 294 -9.90 22.78 -16.05
CA GLY A 294 -11.22 23.05 -16.64
C GLY A 294 -12.03 24.16 -15.98
N ALA A 295 -13.15 24.52 -16.61
CA ALA A 295 -13.91 25.72 -16.25
C ALA A 295 -14.73 25.62 -14.94
N LYS A 296 -15.04 24.40 -14.49
CA LYS A 296 -15.87 24.13 -13.30
C LYS A 296 -15.32 22.93 -12.53
N PHE A 297 -15.05 23.12 -11.25
CA PHE A 297 -14.81 22.03 -10.30
C PHE A 297 -16.05 21.95 -9.41
N ASN A 298 -16.78 20.84 -9.46
CA ASN A 298 -17.85 20.58 -8.50
C ASN A 298 -17.28 20.16 -7.15
#